data_AF-A0A2K3NJL4-F1
#
_entry.id   AF-A0A2K3NJL4-F1
#
_cell.length_a   1.000
_cell.length_b   1.000
_cell.length_c   1.000
_cell.angle_alpha   90.00
_cell.angle_beta   90.00
_cell.angle_gamma   90.00
#
_symmetry.space_group_name_H-M   'P 1'
#
loop_
_entity.id
_entity.type
_entity.pdbx_description
1 polymer ?
#
loop_
_entity_poly.entity_id
_entity_poly.type
_entity_poly.pdbx_seq_one_letter_code
_entity_poly.pdbx_strand_id
1 'polypeptide(L)'
;MQLLSLRGNKLSGDIPTFIGNLSQLFELELDLNKFQGNIPPSIGNCQKLQYIDLSHNKLRGTIPIEVFNLSSLSILLNLSQNSLSGSLPREVGMLKNIGRLDVSGNHLSGNIPITIGECISLEYLLFQGNSFIGTIPSSLASLKGLRYLDLSRNRLSGLIPYVMQNISVLEHLNVSFNMLEGQVPTEGVFGNATQLDIFGNNKLCGGISKLHLPPCPNKGWKHANHHNFKLIAVIVSVVSFLLILSSIITIFWMRKSNKKSSFDSSPIDQLAKVSYQDLHRGTDGFSARNLIGSGSFGSVYRGVIASEDNVVAVKVLNLQKKAARKSFFVE
;
A
#
# COMPACT_ATOMS: atom_id res chain seq x y z
N MET A 1 -12.05 -38.55 -33.84
CA MET A 1 -12.06 -37.30 -34.62
C MET A 1 -10.79 -36.54 -34.31
N GLN A 2 -10.03 -36.11 -35.32
CA GLN A 2 -8.75 -35.39 -35.15
C GLN A 2 -8.87 -33.89 -35.43
N LEU A 3 -9.77 -33.50 -36.33
CA LEU A 3 -10.08 -32.12 -36.66
C LEU A 3 -11.58 -31.89 -36.39
N LEU A 4 -11.90 -30.79 -35.71
CA LEU A 4 -13.25 -30.24 -35.62
C LEU A 4 -13.20 -28.79 -36.07
N SER A 5 -13.62 -28.54 -37.30
CA SER A 5 -13.76 -27.18 -37.83
C SER A 5 -15.23 -26.86 -38.05
N LEU A 6 -15.69 -25.81 -37.35
CA LEU A 6 -17.03 -25.21 -37.48
C LEU A 6 -16.91 -23.71 -37.78
N ARG A 7 -15.75 -23.28 -38.27
CA ARG A 7 -15.38 -21.90 -38.58
C ARG A 7 -16.40 -21.20 -39.47
N GLY A 8 -16.65 -19.91 -39.21
CA GLY A 8 -17.38 -19.04 -40.14
C GLY A 8 -18.88 -19.37 -40.27
N ASN A 9 -19.52 -19.74 -39.16
CA ASN A 9 -20.95 -20.09 -39.13
C ASN A 9 -21.75 -19.10 -38.27
N LYS A 10 -23.04 -19.41 -38.05
CA LYS A 10 -23.94 -18.67 -37.17
C LYS A 10 -24.24 -19.45 -35.88
N LEU A 11 -23.38 -20.40 -35.50
CA LEU A 11 -23.59 -21.22 -34.31
C LEU A 11 -23.60 -20.35 -33.05
N SER A 12 -24.51 -20.64 -32.15
CA SER A 12 -24.75 -19.85 -30.93
C SER A 12 -25.02 -20.75 -29.74
N GLY A 13 -25.06 -20.17 -28.54
CA GLY A 13 -25.08 -20.92 -27.30
C GLY A 13 -23.67 -21.14 -26.77
N ASP A 14 -23.55 -21.95 -25.73
CA ASP A 14 -22.26 -22.21 -25.08
C ASP A 14 -21.47 -23.28 -25.84
N ILE A 15 -20.14 -23.25 -25.72
CA ILE A 15 -19.31 -24.37 -26.19
C ILE A 15 -19.60 -25.57 -25.26
N PRO A 16 -20.09 -26.70 -25.79
CA PRO A 16 -20.55 -27.79 -24.95
C PRO A 16 -19.38 -28.55 -24.30
N THR A 17 -19.58 -29.00 -23.06
CA THR A 17 -18.54 -29.68 -22.27
C THR A 17 -18.10 -31.02 -22.86
N PHE A 18 -18.93 -31.67 -23.68
CA PHE A 18 -18.58 -32.93 -24.35
C PHE A 18 -17.38 -32.80 -25.28
N ILE A 19 -16.96 -31.59 -25.63
CA ILE A 19 -15.74 -31.36 -26.41
C ILE A 19 -14.53 -32.05 -25.77
N GLY A 20 -14.50 -32.14 -24.44
CA GLY A 20 -13.48 -32.86 -23.69
C GLY A 20 -13.46 -34.38 -23.89
N ASN A 21 -14.51 -34.97 -24.48
CA ASN A 21 -14.55 -36.39 -24.83
C ASN A 21 -13.83 -36.69 -26.15
N LEU A 22 -13.47 -35.66 -26.91
CA LEU A 22 -12.76 -35.79 -28.18
C LEU A 22 -11.25 -35.95 -27.94
N SER A 23 -10.85 -36.97 -27.19
CA SER A 23 -9.45 -37.17 -26.75
C SER A 23 -8.41 -37.32 -27.87
N GLN A 24 -8.87 -37.54 -29.10
CA GLN A 24 -8.02 -37.63 -30.30
C GLN A 24 -7.94 -36.32 -31.09
N LEU A 25 -8.53 -35.23 -30.59
CA LEU A 25 -8.58 -33.94 -31.28
C LEU A 25 -7.20 -33.28 -31.28
N PHE A 26 -6.73 -32.92 -32.47
CA PHE A 26 -5.51 -32.16 -32.73
C PHE A 26 -5.80 -30.69 -33.03
N GLU A 27 -6.91 -30.42 -33.70
CA GLU A 27 -7.28 -29.10 -34.17
C GLU A 27 -8.75 -28.80 -33.89
N LEU A 28 -8.98 -27.66 -33.24
CA LEU A 28 -10.29 -27.14 -32.91
C LEU A 28 -10.45 -25.72 -33.45
N GLU A 29 -11.32 -25.56 -34.45
CA GLU A 29 -11.65 -24.25 -35.03
C GLU A 29 -13.14 -23.95 -34.82
N LEU A 30 -13.43 -23.03 -33.90
CA LEU A 30 -14.78 -22.54 -33.62
C LEU A 30 -14.91 -21.03 -33.91
N ASP A 31 -13.92 -20.45 -34.59
CA ASP A 31 -13.84 -19.01 -34.83
C ASP A 31 -14.95 -18.50 -35.77
N LEU A 32 -15.16 -17.18 -35.74
CA LEU A 32 -16.14 -16.49 -36.58
C LEU A 32 -17.56 -17.07 -36.41
N ASN A 33 -18.02 -17.17 -35.16
CA ASN A 33 -19.34 -17.67 -34.78
C ASN A 33 -20.03 -16.73 -33.77
N LYS A 34 -21.06 -17.22 -33.07
CA LYS A 34 -21.77 -16.50 -32.01
C LYS A 34 -21.77 -17.29 -30.70
N PHE A 35 -20.75 -18.13 -30.47
CA PHE A 35 -20.61 -18.85 -29.21
C PHE A 35 -20.50 -17.84 -28.05
N GLN A 36 -21.18 -18.15 -26.96
CA GLN A 36 -21.28 -17.33 -25.77
C GLN A 36 -20.91 -18.17 -24.53
N GLY A 37 -21.14 -17.62 -23.34
CA GLY A 37 -20.80 -18.30 -22.10
C GLY A 37 -19.28 -18.37 -21.90
N ASN A 38 -18.84 -19.34 -21.12
CA ASN A 38 -17.43 -19.49 -20.77
C ASN A 38 -16.75 -20.54 -21.65
N ILE A 39 -15.43 -20.46 -21.77
CA ILE A 39 -14.64 -21.57 -22.31
C ILE A 39 -14.77 -22.76 -21.34
N PRO A 40 -15.21 -23.95 -21.78
CA PRO A 40 -15.39 -25.08 -20.88
C PRO A 40 -14.02 -25.64 -20.44
N PRO A 41 -13.77 -25.82 -19.13
CA PRO A 41 -12.53 -26.41 -18.63
C PRO A 41 -12.22 -27.80 -19.22
N SER A 42 -13.25 -28.53 -19.64
CA SER A 42 -13.11 -29.85 -20.25
C SER A 42 -12.32 -29.86 -21.57
N ILE A 43 -12.07 -28.71 -22.21
CA ILE A 43 -11.11 -28.59 -23.32
C ILE A 43 -9.72 -29.13 -22.90
N GLY A 44 -9.35 -28.95 -21.63
CA GLY A 44 -8.10 -29.50 -21.09
C GLY A 44 -8.01 -31.02 -21.14
N ASN A 45 -9.10 -31.76 -21.36
CA ASN A 45 -9.04 -33.22 -21.52
C ASN A 45 -8.51 -33.65 -22.91
N CYS A 46 -8.50 -32.74 -23.88
CA CYS A 46 -8.04 -33.02 -25.25
C CYS A 46 -6.51 -32.86 -25.35
N GLN A 47 -5.78 -33.74 -24.68
CA GLN A 47 -4.32 -33.66 -24.50
C GLN A 47 -3.50 -33.78 -25.82
N LYS A 48 -4.12 -33.99 -26.97
CA LYS A 48 -3.48 -33.98 -28.29
C LYS A 48 -3.64 -32.67 -29.06
N LEU A 49 -4.38 -31.69 -28.53
CA LEU A 49 -4.62 -30.42 -29.19
C LEU A 49 -3.31 -29.66 -29.42
N GLN A 50 -3.10 -29.26 -30.67
CA GLN A 50 -1.97 -28.44 -31.10
C GLN A 50 -2.43 -27.05 -31.57
N TYR A 51 -3.68 -26.95 -32.00
CA TYR A 51 -4.28 -25.77 -32.58
C TYR A 51 -5.68 -25.54 -32.00
N ILE A 52 -5.90 -24.36 -31.41
CA ILE A 52 -7.19 -23.91 -30.92
C ILE A 52 -7.43 -22.50 -31.45
N ASP A 53 -8.49 -22.32 -32.23
CA ASP A 53 -9.01 -21.01 -32.60
C ASP A 53 -10.47 -20.86 -32.13
N LEU A 54 -10.67 -19.99 -31.14
CA LEU A 54 -11.98 -19.60 -30.59
C LEU A 54 -12.28 -18.12 -30.86
N SER A 55 -11.52 -17.48 -31.76
CA SER A 55 -11.60 -16.04 -31.96
C SER A 55 -12.92 -15.58 -32.59
N HIS A 56 -13.20 -14.28 -32.49
CA HIS A 56 -14.40 -13.67 -33.08
C HIS A 56 -15.71 -14.37 -32.65
N ASN A 57 -15.91 -14.46 -31.33
CA ASN A 57 -17.11 -14.98 -30.69
C ASN A 57 -17.59 -14.01 -29.59
N LYS A 58 -18.50 -14.46 -28.72
CA LYS A 58 -19.01 -13.71 -27.55
C LYS A 58 -18.65 -14.41 -26.24
N LEU A 59 -17.54 -15.15 -26.22
CA LEU A 59 -17.07 -15.86 -25.02
C LEU A 59 -16.73 -14.84 -23.93
N ARG A 60 -17.03 -15.19 -22.67
CA ARG A 60 -16.86 -14.32 -21.50
C ARG A 60 -16.27 -15.10 -20.33
N GLY A 61 -16.14 -14.43 -19.18
CA GLY A 61 -15.52 -15.02 -18.00
C GLY A 61 -14.01 -15.13 -18.14
N THR A 62 -13.39 -15.98 -17.34
CA THR A 62 -11.93 -16.18 -17.32
C THR A 62 -11.50 -17.27 -18.29
N ILE A 63 -10.23 -17.24 -18.71
CA ILE A 63 -9.61 -18.37 -19.42
C ILE A 63 -9.36 -19.49 -18.38
N PRO A 64 -9.92 -20.70 -18.55
CA PRO A 64 -9.69 -21.80 -17.62
C PRO A 64 -8.22 -22.19 -17.57
N ILE A 65 -7.72 -22.53 -16.37
CA ILE A 65 -6.33 -22.94 -16.16
C ILE A 65 -5.99 -24.20 -16.97
N GLU A 66 -6.98 -25.06 -17.20
CA GLU A 66 -6.89 -26.30 -17.95
C GLU A 66 -6.48 -26.09 -19.41
N VAL A 67 -6.76 -24.92 -20.00
CA VAL A 67 -6.28 -24.58 -21.34
C VAL A 67 -4.75 -24.45 -21.35
N PHE A 68 -4.16 -23.89 -20.29
CA PHE A 68 -2.70 -23.74 -20.18
C PHE A 68 -1.99 -25.05 -19.80
N ASN A 69 -2.74 -26.05 -19.33
CA ASN A 69 -2.20 -27.40 -19.07
C ASN A 69 -2.02 -28.24 -20.34
N LEU A 70 -2.52 -27.78 -21.49
CA LEU A 70 -2.34 -28.45 -22.78
C LEU A 70 -0.93 -28.23 -23.33
N SER A 71 0.06 -28.92 -22.75
CA SER A 71 1.48 -28.87 -23.17
C SER A 71 1.73 -29.29 -24.64
N SER A 72 0.75 -29.93 -25.27
CA SER A 72 0.73 -30.28 -26.69
C SER A 72 0.45 -29.09 -27.60
N LEU A 73 -0.08 -27.98 -27.08
CA LEU A 73 -0.30 -26.76 -27.86
C LEU A 73 1.04 -26.23 -28.38
N SER A 74 1.23 -26.39 -29.68
CA SER A 74 2.46 -26.04 -30.37
C SER A 74 2.26 -25.03 -31.49
N ILE A 75 1.06 -24.95 -32.06
CA ILE A 75 0.80 -24.14 -33.25
C ILE A 75 0.12 -22.83 -32.85
N LEU A 76 -1.10 -22.91 -32.32
CA LEU A 76 -1.95 -21.74 -32.09
C LEU A 76 -2.85 -21.89 -30.87
N LEU A 77 -2.88 -20.84 -30.05
CA LEU A 77 -3.96 -20.55 -29.13
C LEU A 77 -4.49 -19.15 -29.43
N ASN A 78 -5.60 -19.07 -30.15
CA ASN A 78 -6.25 -17.82 -30.53
C ASN A 78 -7.59 -17.68 -29.80
N LEU A 79 -7.63 -16.73 -28.88
CA LEU A 79 -8.80 -16.35 -28.07
C LEU A 79 -9.24 -14.91 -28.34
N SER A 80 -8.72 -14.30 -29.41
CA SER A 80 -8.93 -12.89 -29.71
C SER A 80 -10.38 -12.54 -30.02
N GLN A 81 -10.73 -11.26 -29.91
CA GLN A 81 -12.03 -10.72 -30.30
C GLN A 81 -13.20 -11.45 -29.62
N ASN A 82 -13.16 -11.45 -28.29
CA ASN A 82 -14.18 -12.01 -27.42
C ASN A 82 -14.48 -11.01 -26.29
N SER A 83 -15.14 -11.45 -25.23
CA SER A 83 -15.39 -10.68 -24.00
C SER A 83 -14.75 -11.34 -22.77
N LEU A 84 -13.63 -12.04 -22.95
CA LEU A 84 -12.88 -12.69 -21.86
C LEU A 84 -12.33 -11.64 -20.90
N SER A 85 -12.22 -12.01 -19.63
CA SER A 85 -11.92 -11.11 -18.52
C SER A 85 -11.08 -11.81 -17.45
N GLY A 86 -10.70 -11.07 -16.40
CA GLY A 86 -9.79 -11.56 -15.37
C GLY A 86 -8.33 -11.51 -15.81
N SER A 87 -7.44 -12.06 -14.98
CA SER A 87 -6.00 -12.03 -15.22
C SER A 87 -5.50 -13.28 -15.95
N LEU A 88 -4.44 -13.12 -16.73
CA LEU A 88 -3.69 -14.26 -17.26
C LEU A 88 -2.96 -14.96 -16.09
N PRO A 89 -3.15 -16.27 -15.87
CA PRO A 89 -2.52 -16.97 -14.77
C PRO A 89 -1.06 -17.29 -15.08
N ARG A 90 -0.25 -17.58 -14.05
CA ARG A 90 1.18 -17.91 -14.22
C ARG A 90 1.39 -19.19 -15.04
N GLU A 91 0.39 -20.08 -15.06
CA GLU A 91 0.39 -21.35 -15.77
C GLU A 91 0.48 -21.18 -17.28
N VAL A 92 0.29 -19.96 -17.83
CA VAL A 92 0.60 -19.67 -19.24
C VAL A 92 2.01 -20.11 -19.63
N GLY A 93 2.98 -20.04 -18.72
CA GLY A 93 4.36 -20.50 -18.95
C GLY A 93 4.50 -22.01 -19.17
N MET A 94 3.46 -22.81 -18.91
CA MET A 94 3.45 -24.25 -19.19
C MET A 94 3.35 -24.54 -20.70
N LEU A 95 2.91 -23.58 -21.51
CA LEU A 95 2.81 -23.69 -22.96
C LEU A 95 4.19 -23.51 -23.62
N LYS A 96 5.17 -24.34 -23.27
CA LYS A 96 6.57 -24.18 -23.71
C LYS A 96 6.76 -24.29 -25.24
N ASN A 97 5.86 -25.01 -25.89
CA ASN A 97 5.92 -25.32 -27.31
C ASN A 97 5.09 -24.38 -28.19
N ILE A 98 4.29 -23.48 -27.61
CA ILE A 98 3.33 -22.68 -28.39
C ILE A 98 4.03 -21.71 -29.32
N GLY A 99 3.69 -21.73 -30.61
CA GLY A 99 4.21 -20.80 -31.61
C GLY A 99 3.49 -19.46 -31.62
N ARG A 100 2.15 -19.45 -31.49
CA ARG A 100 1.34 -18.23 -31.48
C ARG A 100 0.32 -18.20 -30.35
N LEU A 101 0.35 -17.12 -29.58
CA LEU A 101 -0.61 -16.82 -28.52
C LEU A 101 -1.27 -15.47 -28.80
N ASP A 102 -2.58 -15.50 -29.02
CA ASP A 102 -3.38 -14.31 -29.32
C ASP A 102 -4.57 -14.22 -28.37
N VAL A 103 -4.60 -13.17 -27.56
CA VAL A 103 -5.71 -12.84 -26.64
C VAL A 103 -6.21 -11.42 -26.87
N SER A 104 -5.87 -10.83 -28.03
CA SER A 104 -6.15 -9.45 -28.36
C SER A 104 -7.66 -9.15 -28.42
N GLY A 105 -8.06 -7.90 -28.16
CA GLY A 105 -9.47 -7.50 -28.22
C GLY A 105 -10.35 -8.24 -27.21
N ASN A 106 -9.98 -8.19 -25.93
CA ASN A 106 -10.72 -8.74 -24.81
C ASN A 106 -10.74 -7.73 -23.64
N HIS A 107 -11.25 -8.15 -22.47
CA HIS A 107 -11.25 -7.38 -21.23
C HIS A 107 -10.27 -7.96 -20.19
N LEU A 108 -9.19 -8.60 -20.63
CA LEU A 108 -8.19 -9.17 -19.72
C LEU A 108 -7.49 -8.05 -18.95
N SER A 109 -7.18 -8.30 -17.68
CA SER A 109 -6.61 -7.31 -16.77
C SER A 109 -5.51 -7.90 -15.89
N GLY A 110 -5.02 -7.13 -14.93
CA GLY A 110 -3.86 -7.52 -14.11
C GLY A 110 -2.55 -7.43 -14.87
N ASN A 111 -1.50 -8.00 -14.30
CA ASN A 111 -0.16 -7.94 -14.87
C ASN A 111 0.04 -9.05 -15.92
N ILE A 112 0.91 -8.79 -16.90
CA ILE A 112 1.45 -9.86 -17.74
C ILE A 112 2.37 -10.75 -16.86
N PRO A 113 2.09 -12.06 -16.70
CA PRO A 113 2.91 -12.94 -15.86
C PRO A 113 4.34 -13.03 -16.37
N ILE A 114 5.31 -13.00 -15.44
CA ILE A 114 6.74 -13.16 -15.80
C ILE A 114 7.03 -14.53 -16.44
N THR A 115 6.22 -15.53 -16.13
CA THR A 115 6.30 -16.90 -16.68
C THR A 115 6.02 -16.96 -18.18
N ILE A 116 5.50 -15.89 -18.81
CA ILE A 116 5.38 -15.84 -20.27
C ILE A 116 6.73 -16.02 -20.98
N GLY A 117 7.83 -15.68 -20.30
CA GLY A 117 9.20 -15.91 -20.79
C GLY A 117 9.62 -17.38 -20.82
N GLU A 118 8.81 -18.30 -20.30
CA GLU A 118 9.02 -19.75 -20.36
C GLU A 118 8.45 -20.40 -21.64
N CYS A 119 7.63 -19.67 -22.40
CA CYS A 119 7.09 -20.09 -23.70
C CYS A 119 8.15 -20.02 -24.81
N ILE A 120 9.25 -20.77 -24.66
CA ILE A 120 10.49 -20.59 -25.44
C ILE A 120 10.32 -20.73 -26.96
N SER A 121 9.26 -21.37 -27.44
CA SER A 121 8.96 -21.55 -28.87
C SER A 121 8.09 -20.44 -29.47
N LEU A 122 7.72 -19.44 -28.66
CA LEU A 122 6.79 -18.40 -29.07
C LEU A 122 7.38 -17.47 -30.13
N GLU A 123 6.67 -17.33 -31.24
CA GLU A 123 7.00 -16.45 -32.36
C GLU A 123 6.08 -15.22 -32.41
N TYR A 124 4.80 -15.38 -32.05
CA TYR A 124 3.79 -14.32 -32.12
C TYR A 124 3.06 -14.17 -30.78
N LEU A 125 3.15 -12.98 -30.18
CA LEU A 125 2.47 -12.63 -28.93
C LEU A 125 1.60 -11.39 -29.16
N LEU A 126 0.28 -11.58 -29.13
CA LEU A 126 -0.72 -10.56 -29.51
C LEU A 126 -1.69 -10.30 -28.35
N PHE A 127 -1.39 -9.27 -27.56
CA PHE A 127 -2.11 -8.94 -26.32
C PHE A 127 -2.84 -7.59 -26.42
N GLN A 128 -2.84 -6.97 -27.60
CA GLN A 128 -3.34 -5.63 -27.81
C GLN A 128 -4.85 -5.48 -27.56
N GLY A 129 -5.27 -4.29 -27.14
CA GLY A 129 -6.69 -4.00 -26.91
C GLY A 129 -7.25 -4.78 -25.72
N ASN A 130 -6.55 -4.72 -24.58
CA ASN A 130 -6.95 -5.28 -23.30
C ASN A 130 -6.82 -4.21 -22.19
N SER A 131 -6.91 -4.63 -20.94
CA SER A 131 -6.72 -3.79 -19.75
C SER A 131 -5.53 -4.24 -18.90
N PHE A 132 -4.47 -4.80 -19.51
CA PHE A 132 -3.26 -5.19 -18.79
C PHE A 132 -2.58 -3.98 -18.14
N ILE A 133 -2.14 -4.14 -16.90
CA ILE A 133 -1.48 -3.13 -16.08
C ILE A 133 -0.06 -3.57 -15.69
N GLY A 134 0.67 -2.70 -14.99
CA GLY A 134 2.02 -3.00 -14.52
C GLY A 134 3.06 -2.88 -15.65
N THR A 135 4.25 -3.44 -15.42
CA THR A 135 5.39 -3.29 -16.34
C THR A 135 5.42 -4.37 -17.41
N ILE A 136 6.05 -4.07 -18.55
CA ILE A 136 6.44 -5.09 -19.53
C ILE A 136 7.46 -6.04 -18.85
N PRO A 137 7.22 -7.35 -18.76
CA PRO A 137 8.15 -8.28 -18.13
C PRO A 137 9.46 -8.38 -18.91
N SER A 138 10.60 -8.22 -18.22
CA SER A 138 11.92 -8.41 -18.82
C SER A 138 12.18 -9.84 -19.32
N SER A 139 11.43 -10.82 -18.80
CA SER A 139 11.48 -12.22 -19.22
C SER A 139 11.06 -12.44 -20.68
N LEU A 140 10.37 -11.49 -21.31
CA LEU A 140 10.11 -11.54 -22.76
C LEU A 140 11.40 -11.59 -23.59
N ALA A 141 12.52 -11.08 -23.06
CA ALA A 141 13.83 -11.18 -23.71
C ALA A 141 14.40 -12.61 -23.77
N SER A 142 13.82 -13.55 -23.02
CA SER A 142 14.15 -14.99 -23.10
C SER A 142 13.55 -15.66 -24.33
N LEU A 143 12.52 -15.07 -24.95
CA LEU A 143 11.82 -15.64 -26.10
C LEU A 143 12.63 -15.41 -27.38
N LYS A 144 13.66 -16.25 -27.60
CA LYS A 144 14.62 -16.08 -28.70
C LYS A 144 14.03 -16.28 -30.10
N GLY A 145 12.85 -16.89 -30.19
CA GLY A 145 12.07 -17.02 -31.43
C GLY A 145 11.06 -15.91 -31.67
N LEU A 146 10.90 -14.94 -30.77
CA LEU A 146 9.81 -13.96 -30.84
C LEU A 146 10.01 -12.96 -31.99
N ARG A 147 9.12 -13.02 -32.99
CA ARG A 147 9.16 -12.19 -34.21
C ARG A 147 8.18 -11.04 -34.17
N TYR A 148 7.01 -11.24 -33.55
CA TYR A 148 5.96 -10.24 -33.50
C TYR A 148 5.42 -10.08 -32.09
N LEU A 149 5.55 -8.88 -31.55
CA LEU A 149 5.05 -8.52 -30.22
C LEU A 149 4.14 -7.30 -30.30
N ASP A 150 2.87 -7.48 -29.97
CA ASP A 150 1.91 -6.38 -29.87
C ASP A 150 1.27 -6.33 -28.48
N LEU A 151 1.64 -5.30 -27.73
CA LEU A 151 1.15 -4.96 -26.41
C LEU A 151 0.33 -3.66 -26.44
N SER A 152 -0.01 -3.15 -27.62
CA SER A 152 -0.63 -1.84 -27.78
C SER A 152 -2.01 -1.75 -27.15
N ARG A 153 -2.47 -0.52 -26.89
CA ARG A 153 -3.83 -0.26 -26.35
C ARG A 153 -4.09 -1.06 -25.07
N ASN A 154 -3.20 -0.88 -24.10
CA ASN A 154 -3.31 -1.43 -22.75
C ASN A 154 -3.06 -0.31 -21.73
N ARG A 155 -2.89 -0.68 -20.46
CA ARG A 155 -2.56 0.23 -19.36
C ARG A 155 -1.18 -0.10 -18.77
N LEU A 156 -0.25 -0.58 -19.60
CA LEU A 156 1.10 -0.90 -19.18
C LEU A 156 1.85 0.38 -18.81
N SER A 157 2.67 0.34 -17.77
CA SER A 157 3.40 1.47 -17.23
C SER A 157 4.86 1.15 -16.95
N GLY A 158 5.64 2.15 -16.55
CA GLY A 158 7.06 2.01 -16.29
C GLY A 158 7.91 2.02 -17.56
N LEU A 159 9.13 1.51 -17.44
CA LEU A 159 10.14 1.56 -18.50
C LEU A 159 9.95 0.43 -19.51
N ILE A 160 10.32 0.69 -20.76
CA ILE A 160 10.58 -0.37 -21.73
C ILE A 160 11.87 -1.11 -21.29
N PRO A 161 11.84 -2.44 -21.05
CA PRO A 161 13.03 -3.16 -20.61
C PRO A 161 14.15 -3.11 -21.64
N TYR A 162 15.30 -2.54 -21.27
CA TYR A 162 16.47 -2.41 -22.15
C TYR A 162 16.94 -3.75 -22.73
N VAL A 163 16.76 -4.84 -21.99
CA VAL A 163 17.11 -6.21 -22.40
C VAL A 163 16.35 -6.71 -23.64
N MET A 164 15.20 -6.09 -23.99
CA MET A 164 14.44 -6.46 -25.19
C MET A 164 15.18 -6.14 -26.49
N GLN A 165 16.19 -5.26 -26.46
CA GLN A 165 17.07 -5.04 -27.62
C GLN A 165 17.82 -6.32 -28.04
N ASN A 166 17.98 -7.28 -27.12
CA ASN A 166 18.70 -8.53 -27.37
C ASN A 166 17.82 -9.60 -28.05
N ILE A 167 16.57 -9.29 -28.40
CA ILE A 167 15.71 -10.17 -29.19
C ILE A 167 16.01 -9.93 -30.67
N SER A 168 17.06 -10.57 -31.18
CA SER A 168 17.62 -10.29 -32.51
C SER A 168 16.69 -10.60 -33.68
N VAL A 169 15.70 -11.48 -33.47
CA VAL A 169 14.73 -11.90 -34.51
C VAL A 169 13.42 -11.12 -34.47
N LEU A 170 13.29 -10.13 -33.58
CA LEU A 170 12.06 -9.36 -33.43
C LEU A 170 11.88 -8.43 -34.63
N GLU A 171 10.87 -8.71 -35.45
CA GLU A 171 10.56 -8.02 -36.69
C GLU A 171 9.57 -6.88 -36.49
N HIS A 172 8.74 -6.97 -35.45
CA HIS A 172 7.74 -5.96 -35.14
C HIS A 172 7.48 -5.88 -33.63
N LEU A 173 7.56 -4.65 -33.10
CA LEU A 173 7.25 -4.32 -31.73
C LEU A 173 6.26 -3.17 -31.68
N ASN A 174 5.07 -3.43 -31.17
CA ASN A 174 4.08 -2.40 -30.92
C ASN A 174 3.74 -2.30 -29.43
N VAL A 175 4.07 -1.16 -28.84
CA VAL A 175 3.75 -0.81 -27.45
C VAL A 175 2.97 0.51 -27.37
N SER A 176 2.40 0.94 -28.51
CA SER A 176 1.64 2.18 -28.62
C SER A 176 0.42 2.21 -27.70
N PHE A 177 -0.04 3.41 -27.36
CA PHE A 177 -1.22 3.63 -26.51
C PHE A 177 -1.16 2.87 -25.17
N ASN A 178 -0.10 3.14 -24.41
CA ASN A 178 0.08 2.68 -23.04
C ASN A 178 0.44 3.88 -22.14
N MET A 179 0.91 3.62 -20.92
CA MET A 179 1.41 4.62 -19.97
C MET A 179 2.92 4.45 -19.73
N LEU A 180 3.67 4.02 -20.75
CA LEU A 180 5.11 3.82 -20.66
C LEU A 180 5.85 5.14 -20.53
N GLU A 181 6.98 5.11 -19.85
CA GLU A 181 7.80 6.28 -19.56
C GLU A 181 9.29 6.01 -19.70
N GLY A 182 10.08 7.09 -19.76
CA GLY A 182 11.53 7.02 -19.78
C GLY A 182 12.12 6.81 -21.17
N GLN A 183 13.41 6.47 -21.18
CA GLN A 183 14.20 6.41 -22.40
C GLN A 183 13.81 5.20 -23.25
N VAL A 184 13.54 5.45 -24.54
CA VAL A 184 13.40 4.36 -25.52
C VAL A 184 14.80 3.83 -25.88
N PRO A 185 15.02 2.51 -25.87
CA PRO A 185 16.27 1.92 -26.32
C PRO A 185 16.56 2.21 -27.81
N THR A 186 17.76 1.92 -28.30
CA THR A 186 18.20 2.30 -29.67
C THR A 186 18.70 1.14 -30.52
N GLU A 187 18.98 -0.01 -29.91
CA GLU A 187 19.52 -1.19 -30.59
C GLU A 187 18.42 -2.21 -30.92
N GLY A 188 18.77 -3.20 -31.76
CA GLY A 188 17.85 -4.24 -32.19
C GLY A 188 16.61 -3.66 -32.88
N VAL A 189 15.42 -4.16 -32.53
CA VAL A 189 14.14 -3.65 -33.09
C VAL A 189 13.97 -2.14 -32.87
N PHE A 190 14.55 -1.58 -31.81
CA PHE A 190 14.40 -0.16 -31.49
C PHE A 190 15.23 0.76 -32.40
N GLY A 191 16.19 0.20 -33.14
CA GLY A 191 16.98 0.89 -34.15
C GLY A 191 16.23 1.12 -35.46
N ASN A 192 15.07 0.49 -35.65
CA ASN A 192 14.31 0.53 -36.89
C ASN A 192 12.89 1.09 -36.69
N ALA A 193 12.69 2.36 -37.07
CA ALA A 193 11.42 3.05 -36.91
C ALA A 193 10.25 2.43 -37.69
N THR A 194 10.48 1.61 -38.72
CA THR A 194 9.39 0.93 -39.44
C THR A 194 8.90 -0.33 -38.73
N GLN A 195 9.65 -0.81 -37.74
CA GLN A 195 9.37 -2.03 -36.98
C GLN A 195 8.93 -1.73 -35.54
N LEU A 196 8.91 -0.45 -35.14
CA LEU A 196 8.66 0.00 -33.79
C LEU A 196 7.51 1.02 -33.73
N ASP A 197 6.44 0.64 -33.07
CA ASP A 197 5.30 1.52 -32.78
C ASP A 197 5.23 1.84 -31.28
N ILE A 198 5.47 3.09 -30.93
CA ILE A 198 5.53 3.55 -29.51
C ILE A 198 4.63 4.76 -29.22
N PHE A 199 3.91 5.24 -30.23
CA PHE A 199 3.10 6.46 -30.13
C PHE A 199 1.99 6.35 -29.07
N GLY A 200 1.51 7.47 -28.56
CA GLY A 200 0.48 7.47 -27.50
C GLY A 200 1.01 7.14 -26.10
N ASN A 201 2.33 7.11 -25.89
CA ASN A 201 2.97 7.05 -24.56
C ASN A 201 3.62 8.41 -24.24
N ASN A 202 2.90 9.28 -23.54
CA ASN A 202 3.25 10.71 -23.41
C ASN A 202 4.51 11.01 -22.58
N LYS A 203 5.07 10.01 -21.90
CA LYS A 203 6.25 10.15 -21.04
C LYS A 203 7.49 9.46 -21.59
N LEU A 204 7.43 8.92 -22.80
CA LEU A 204 8.61 8.40 -23.49
C LEU A 204 9.50 9.56 -23.97
N CYS A 205 10.80 9.32 -23.97
CA CYS A 205 11.83 10.27 -24.38
C CYS A 205 13.01 9.55 -25.04
N GLY A 206 13.89 10.28 -25.72
CA GLY A 206 15.10 9.73 -26.33
C GLY A 206 14.81 8.78 -27.51
N GLY A 207 15.57 7.68 -27.61
CA GLY A 207 15.50 6.76 -28.76
C GLY A 207 16.18 7.32 -30.01
N ILE A 208 15.97 6.64 -31.15
CA ILE A 208 16.50 7.07 -32.44
C ILE A 208 15.81 8.34 -32.93
N SER A 209 16.51 9.17 -33.72
CA SER A 209 16.01 10.47 -34.20
C SER A 209 14.68 10.38 -34.97
N LYS A 210 14.46 9.28 -35.70
CA LYS A 210 13.25 9.02 -36.50
C LYS A 210 11.97 8.88 -35.66
N LEU A 211 12.08 8.65 -34.35
CA LEU A 211 10.93 8.57 -33.44
C LEU A 211 10.40 9.94 -33.02
N HIS A 212 11.16 11.02 -33.24
CA HIS A 212 10.78 12.40 -32.92
C HIS A 212 10.34 12.60 -31.46
N LEU A 213 10.88 11.82 -30.52
CA LEU A 213 10.62 11.97 -29.10
C LEU A 213 11.43 13.12 -28.50
N PRO A 214 10.93 13.77 -27.43
CA PRO A 214 11.69 14.77 -26.71
C PRO A 214 12.96 14.15 -26.09
N PRO A 215 14.04 14.93 -25.89
CA PRO A 215 15.20 14.44 -25.15
C PRO A 215 14.79 14.10 -23.72
N CYS A 216 15.39 13.03 -23.17
CA CYS A 216 15.11 12.68 -21.78
C CYS A 216 15.60 13.79 -20.84
N PRO A 217 14.82 14.14 -19.80
CA PRO A 217 15.25 15.13 -18.83
C PRO A 217 16.57 14.65 -18.23
N ASN A 218 17.61 15.48 -18.36
CA ASN A 218 18.89 15.21 -17.72
C ASN A 218 18.61 14.96 -16.24
N LYS A 219 18.90 13.75 -15.76
CA LYS A 219 19.05 13.48 -14.33
C LYS A 219 20.33 14.15 -13.83
N GLY A 220 20.47 15.46 -14.06
CA GLY A 220 21.23 16.26 -13.14
C GLY A 220 20.50 16.12 -11.82
N TRP A 221 21.17 15.63 -10.79
CA TRP A 221 20.80 15.98 -9.44
C TRP A 221 20.77 17.51 -9.40
N LYS A 222 19.61 18.10 -9.65
CA LYS A 222 19.28 19.36 -9.03
C LYS A 222 19.30 18.99 -7.56
N HIS A 223 20.41 19.27 -6.89
CA HIS A 223 20.40 19.45 -5.44
C HIS A 223 19.10 20.19 -5.16
N ALA A 224 18.14 19.51 -4.53
CA ALA A 224 16.92 20.15 -4.10
C ALA A 224 17.37 21.41 -3.39
N ASN A 225 16.94 22.56 -3.89
CA ASN A 225 17.41 23.87 -3.45
C ASN A 225 17.58 23.84 -1.93
N HIS A 226 18.80 24.08 -1.47
CA HIS A 226 19.18 24.09 -0.05
C HIS A 226 18.27 25.00 0.80
N HIS A 227 17.47 25.86 0.16
CA HIS A 227 16.40 26.65 0.74
C HIS A 227 15.30 25.83 1.42
N ASN A 228 14.85 24.69 0.87
CA ASN A 228 13.80 23.90 1.52
C ASN A 228 14.34 23.18 2.76
N PHE A 229 15.59 22.71 2.71
CA PHE A 229 16.26 22.13 3.88
C PHE A 229 16.56 23.18 4.96
N LYS A 230 16.99 24.39 4.57
CA LYS A 230 17.15 25.52 5.50
C LYS A 230 15.82 25.94 6.13
N LEU A 231 14.73 25.98 5.35
CA LEU A 231 13.40 26.32 5.88
C LEU A 231 12.89 25.25 6.86
N ILE A 232 13.05 23.96 6.51
CA ILE A 232 12.70 22.84 7.41
C ILE A 232 13.58 22.87 8.67
N ALA A 233 14.88 23.12 8.55
CA ALA A 233 15.77 23.24 9.70
C ALA A 233 15.37 24.41 10.61
N VAL A 234 15.01 25.56 10.05
CA VAL A 234 14.49 26.71 10.81
C VAL A 234 13.18 26.37 11.51
N ILE A 235 12.24 25.70 10.83
CA ILE A 235 10.97 25.28 11.44
C ILE A 235 11.23 24.30 12.59
N VAL A 236 12.10 23.30 12.40
CA VAL A 236 12.45 22.35 13.45
C VAL A 236 13.12 23.05 14.62
N SER A 237 14.05 23.97 14.38
CA SER A 237 14.69 24.76 15.44
C SER A 237 13.69 25.62 16.21
N VAL A 238 12.73 26.26 15.51
CA VAL A 238 11.68 27.08 16.15
C VAL A 238 10.73 26.20 16.97
N VAL A 239 10.30 25.05 16.45
CA VAL A 239 9.43 24.11 17.18
C VAL A 239 10.15 23.56 18.40
N SER A 240 11.41 23.13 18.26
CA SER A 240 12.22 22.69 19.40
C SER A 240 12.40 23.80 20.43
N PHE A 241 12.63 25.04 20.01
CA PHE A 241 12.72 26.19 20.90
C PHE A 241 11.40 26.47 21.63
N LEU A 242 10.26 26.39 20.95
CA LEU A 242 8.94 26.56 21.56
C LEU A 242 8.61 25.45 22.56
N LEU A 243 9.01 24.21 22.29
CA LEU A 243 8.86 23.10 23.25
C LEU A 243 9.76 23.26 24.47
N ILE A 244 10.99 23.77 24.28
CA ILE A 244 11.91 24.11 25.38
C ILE A 244 11.33 25.28 26.18
N LEU A 245 10.83 26.32 25.53
CA LEU A 245 10.23 27.47 26.20
C LEU A 245 8.97 27.05 26.97
N SER A 246 8.12 26.22 26.37
CA SER A 246 6.94 25.66 27.04
C SER A 246 7.33 24.80 28.25
N SER A 247 8.38 23.99 28.15
CA SER A 247 8.85 23.18 29.28
C SER A 247 9.52 24.03 30.37
N ILE A 248 10.23 25.10 30.02
CA ILE A 248 10.74 26.09 30.97
C ILE A 248 9.58 26.83 31.64
N ILE A 249 8.53 27.19 30.89
CA ILE A 249 7.32 27.82 31.44
C ILE A 249 6.63 26.83 32.37
N THR A 250 6.42 25.56 32.01
CA THR A 250 5.82 24.59 32.93
C THR A 250 6.69 24.36 34.16
N ILE A 251 8.02 24.31 34.03
CA ILE A 251 8.95 24.25 35.18
C ILE A 251 8.86 25.52 36.02
N PHE A 252 8.74 26.71 35.41
CA PHE A 252 8.59 27.99 36.11
C PHE A 252 7.24 28.08 36.82
N TRP A 253 6.17 27.58 36.23
CA TRP A 253 4.84 27.48 36.83
C TRP A 253 4.82 26.42 37.94
N MET A 254 5.51 25.29 37.77
CA MET A 254 5.73 24.31 38.83
C MET A 254 6.59 24.91 39.97
N ARG A 255 7.61 25.72 39.64
CA ARG A 255 8.45 26.44 40.63
C ARG A 255 7.72 27.61 41.30
N LYS A 256 6.81 28.29 40.61
CA LYS A 256 5.93 29.37 41.12
C LYS A 256 4.79 28.78 41.96
N SER A 257 4.29 27.61 41.58
CA SER A 257 3.40 26.78 42.41
C SER A 257 4.12 26.23 43.65
N ASN A 258 5.43 25.95 43.54
CA ASN A 258 6.31 25.57 44.66
C ASN A 258 6.98 26.76 45.37
N LYS A 259 6.61 28.01 45.04
CA LYS A 259 7.05 29.24 45.75
C LYS A 259 5.88 30.24 45.93
N LYS A 260 4.89 29.83 46.73
CA LYS A 260 4.64 30.50 48.02
C LYS A 260 5.53 29.75 49.02
N SER A 261 6.51 30.30 49.73
CA SER A 261 7.05 31.65 49.88
C SER A 261 8.57 31.53 50.11
N SER A 262 9.32 32.57 49.75
CA SER A 262 10.51 32.95 50.51
C SER A 262 10.55 34.46 50.49
N PHE A 263 9.66 35.09 51.26
CA PHE A 263 10.00 36.39 51.83
C PHE A 263 10.76 36.10 53.11
N ASP A 264 11.88 36.79 53.23
CA ASP A 264 12.78 36.79 54.36
C ASP A 264 12.04 36.95 55.68
N SER A 265 12.69 36.39 56.70
CA SER A 265 12.47 36.63 58.13
C SER A 265 11.75 37.94 58.45
N SER A 266 10.53 37.80 58.94
CA SER A 266 9.89 38.67 59.94
C SER A 266 8.95 37.80 60.79
N PRO A 267 8.82 38.03 62.11
CA PRO A 267 9.05 36.97 63.09
C PRO A 267 7.76 36.46 63.77
N ILE A 268 6.94 35.58 63.15
CA ILE A 268 5.79 34.96 63.86
C ILE A 268 5.43 33.52 63.36
N ASP A 269 6.39 32.62 63.09
CA ASP A 269 6.06 31.26 62.61
C ASP A 269 6.77 30.09 63.34
N GLN A 270 7.20 30.29 64.59
CA GLN A 270 7.44 29.18 65.51
C GLN A 270 6.16 28.83 66.28
N LEU A 271 5.25 28.07 65.67
CA LEU A 271 4.32 27.25 66.45
C LEU A 271 4.75 25.79 66.31
N ALA A 272 5.23 25.22 67.42
CA ALA A 272 5.53 23.80 67.55
C ALA A 272 4.31 22.98 67.09
N LYS A 273 4.49 22.17 66.04
CA LYS A 273 3.48 21.20 65.61
C LYS A 273 3.42 20.08 66.64
N VAL A 274 2.62 20.26 67.68
CA VAL A 274 2.33 19.21 68.67
C VAL A 274 1.37 18.19 68.05
N SER A 275 1.67 16.90 68.18
CA SER A 275 0.78 15.85 67.65
C SER A 275 -0.45 15.67 68.55
N TYR A 276 -1.55 15.16 67.99
CA TYR A 276 -2.74 14.82 68.78
C TYR A 276 -2.42 13.79 69.88
N GLN A 277 -1.49 12.86 69.64
CA GLN A 277 -1.10 11.86 70.64
C GLN A 277 -0.38 12.50 71.83
N ASP A 278 0.44 13.54 71.59
CA ASP A 278 1.11 14.28 72.65
C ASP A 278 0.12 15.09 73.48
N LEU A 279 -0.86 15.72 72.83
CA LEU A 279 -1.96 16.41 73.52
C LEU A 279 -2.82 15.44 74.33
N HIS A 280 -3.12 14.27 73.77
CA HIS A 280 -3.92 13.24 74.43
C HIS A 280 -3.20 12.66 75.64
N ARG A 281 -1.90 12.37 75.54
CA ARG A 281 -1.10 11.93 76.69
C ARG A 281 -0.94 13.04 77.72
N GLY A 282 -0.61 14.25 77.29
CA GLY A 282 -0.34 15.39 78.16
C GLY A 282 -1.56 15.90 78.93
N THR A 283 -2.77 15.67 78.41
CA THR A 283 -4.04 16.00 79.09
C THR A 283 -4.68 14.80 79.77
N ASP A 284 -4.00 13.65 79.78
CA ASP A 284 -4.51 12.38 80.30
C ASP A 284 -5.87 12.02 79.69
N GLY A 285 -5.88 11.90 78.36
CA GLY A 285 -7.05 11.54 77.58
C GLY A 285 -8.14 12.61 77.51
N PHE A 286 -7.83 13.88 77.80
CA PHE A 286 -8.80 14.96 78.01
C PHE A 286 -9.77 14.66 79.17
N SER A 287 -9.24 14.10 80.26
CA SER A 287 -10.03 13.76 81.45
C SER A 287 -10.67 14.99 82.11
N ALA A 288 -11.84 14.79 82.72
CA ALA A 288 -12.58 15.85 83.42
C ALA A 288 -11.79 16.49 84.57
N ARG A 289 -10.84 15.76 85.17
CA ARG A 289 -9.93 16.29 86.20
C ARG A 289 -9.03 17.42 85.69
N ASN A 290 -8.77 17.45 84.39
CA ASN A 290 -7.97 18.47 83.74
C ASN A 290 -8.84 19.52 83.02
N LEU A 291 -10.17 19.45 83.12
CA LEU A 291 -11.06 20.41 82.47
C LEU A 291 -11.01 21.75 83.21
N ILE A 292 -10.58 22.78 82.49
CA ILE A 292 -10.55 24.15 83.01
C ILE A 292 -11.91 24.82 82.82
N GLY A 293 -12.61 24.54 81.71
CA GLY A 293 -13.97 25.05 81.48
C GLY A 293 -14.57 24.64 80.15
N SER A 294 -15.90 24.70 80.03
CA SER A 294 -16.65 24.35 78.81
C SER A 294 -17.67 25.41 78.43
N GLY A 295 -17.87 25.56 77.11
CA GLY A 295 -18.82 26.52 76.55
C GLY A 295 -19.42 26.05 75.23
N SER A 296 -20.26 26.90 74.63
CA SER A 296 -21.11 26.55 73.47
C SER A 296 -20.36 26.21 72.18
N PHE A 297 -19.04 26.44 72.13
CA PHE A 297 -18.17 26.19 70.97
C PHE A 297 -17.02 25.22 71.27
N GLY A 298 -16.91 24.70 72.50
CA GLY A 298 -15.87 23.75 72.87
C GLY A 298 -15.48 23.77 74.35
N SER A 299 -14.52 22.92 74.70
CA SER A 299 -14.00 22.73 76.06
C SER A 299 -12.50 22.99 76.10
N VAL A 300 -11.98 23.45 77.24
CA VAL A 300 -10.56 23.77 77.44
C VAL A 300 -10.01 22.93 78.58
N TYR A 301 -8.89 22.24 78.33
CA TYR A 301 -8.22 21.36 79.27
C TYR A 301 -6.80 21.83 79.58
N ARG A 302 -6.31 21.53 80.78
CA ARG A 302 -4.91 21.70 81.17
C ARG A 302 -4.12 20.46 80.74
N GLY A 303 -2.96 20.64 80.12
CA GLY A 303 -2.07 19.52 79.76
C GLY A 303 -0.59 19.88 79.88
N VAL A 304 0.28 18.88 79.91
CA VAL A 304 1.75 19.04 79.97
C VAL A 304 2.39 18.24 78.83
N ILE A 305 3.20 18.88 77.99
CA ILE A 305 3.77 18.24 76.79
C ILE A 305 5.27 17.98 76.99
N ALA A 306 5.68 16.75 76.69
CA ALA A 306 6.94 16.14 77.12
C ALA A 306 8.23 16.71 76.51
N SER A 307 8.15 17.67 75.57
CA SER A 307 9.38 18.24 75.02
C SER A 307 10.04 19.27 75.92
N GLU A 308 9.42 19.77 77.02
CA GLU A 308 10.08 20.71 77.97
C GLU A 308 9.23 21.08 79.24
N ASP A 309 8.39 20.18 79.78
CA ASP A 309 7.57 20.41 81.01
C ASP A 309 6.65 21.66 81.00
N ASN A 310 6.34 22.16 79.80
CA ASN A 310 5.50 23.33 79.62
C ASN A 310 4.01 22.97 79.77
N VAL A 311 3.35 23.63 80.71
CA VAL A 311 1.90 23.51 80.94
C VAL A 311 1.17 24.35 79.90
N VAL A 312 0.24 23.72 79.19
CA VAL A 312 -0.54 24.35 78.13
C VAL A 312 -2.04 24.19 78.37
N ALA A 313 -2.81 25.12 77.81
CA ALA A 313 -4.27 25.02 77.72
C ALA A 313 -4.66 24.51 76.33
N VAL A 314 -5.34 23.37 76.26
CA VAL A 314 -5.75 22.71 75.03
C VAL A 314 -7.24 22.92 74.82
N LYS A 315 -7.61 23.67 73.76
CA LYS A 315 -9.01 23.94 73.42
C LYS A 315 -9.51 22.97 72.35
N VAL A 316 -10.51 22.17 72.71
CA VAL A 316 -11.19 21.21 71.83
C VAL A 316 -12.47 21.85 71.30
N LEU A 317 -12.53 22.12 70.00
CA LEU A 317 -13.65 22.80 69.35
C LEU A 317 -14.75 21.82 68.93
N ASN A 318 -16.01 22.22 69.08
CA ASN A 318 -17.15 21.44 68.62
C ASN A 318 -17.42 21.71 67.13
N LEU A 319 -17.03 20.76 66.28
CA LEU A 319 -17.02 20.92 64.82
C LEU A 319 -18.40 20.75 64.14
N GLN A 320 -19.47 20.48 64.89
CA GLN A 320 -20.82 20.38 64.32
C GLN A 320 -21.47 21.74 63.98
N LYS A 321 -20.80 22.88 64.24
CA LYS A 321 -21.26 24.23 63.86
C LYS A 321 -20.42 24.82 62.72
N LYS A 322 -20.96 24.86 61.48
CA LYS A 322 -20.28 25.25 60.23
C LYS A 322 -20.35 26.76 59.89
N ALA A 323 -19.59 27.63 60.57
CA ALA A 323 -19.43 29.02 60.10
C ALA A 323 -18.07 29.61 60.49
N ALA A 324 -17.00 29.28 59.76
CA ALA A 324 -15.73 30.01 59.85
C ALA A 324 -14.84 29.77 58.62
N ARG A 325 -15.18 30.36 57.47
CA ARG A 325 -14.22 30.63 56.39
C ARG A 325 -14.60 31.93 55.69
N LYS A 326 -13.92 33.04 56.01
CA LYS A 326 -13.68 34.14 55.07
C LYS A 326 -12.23 34.62 55.22
N SER A 327 -11.59 34.69 54.06
CA SER A 327 -10.20 35.01 53.76
C SER A 327 -9.86 36.49 53.94
N PHE A 328 -8.60 36.80 54.24
CA PHE A 328 -7.98 38.09 53.95
C PHE A 328 -6.91 37.90 52.86
N PHE A 329 -6.99 38.69 51.81
CA PHE A 329 -5.92 38.93 50.83
C PHE A 329 -5.45 40.37 51.01
N VAL A 330 -4.15 40.62 50.84
CA VAL A 330 -3.56 41.96 50.70
C VAL A 330 -2.64 41.93 49.49
N GLU A 331 -2.66 43.04 48.74
CA GLU A 331 -1.97 43.36 47.48
C GLU A 331 -0.46 43.10 47.49
#